data_AF-A0A8A1M4H9-F1
#
_entry.id   AF-A0A8A1M4H9-F1
#
_cell.length_a   1.000
_cell.length_b   1.000
_cell.length_c   1.000
_cell.angle_alpha   90.00
_cell.angle_beta   90.00
_cell.angle_gamma   90.00
#
_symmetry.space_group_name_H-M   'P 1'
#
loop_
_entity.id
_entity.type
_entity.pdbx_description
1 polymer ?
#
loop_
_entity_poly.entity_id
_entity_poly.type
_entity_poly.pdbx_seq_one_letter_code
_entity_poly.pdbx_strand_id
1 'polypeptide(L)'
;MKASMVLKLFAILSGLAQSSLATESDYSEVMRNLKVDPDGLLHVDEFGIMRSLDGDGKVIDFARLGPSHLNTLAQRRPEEDREELLAMWSGADHTMVDDEEIWNPSENIMASIRERAAVEGSSKVRT
;
A
#
# COMPACT_ATOMS: atom_id res chain seq x y z
N MET A 1 7.85 -8.53 14.60
CA MET A 1 8.00 -8.08 13.20
C MET A 1 6.91 -7.06 12.96
N LYS A 2 7.22 -5.80 12.61
CA LYS A 2 6.18 -4.83 12.27
C LYS A 2 5.67 -5.17 10.88
N ALA A 3 4.41 -5.56 10.78
CA ALA A 3 3.83 -6.07 9.55
C ALA A 3 3.42 -4.85 8.69
N SER A 4 3.80 -4.85 7.42
CA SER A 4 3.45 -3.77 6.47
C SER A 4 3.58 -4.28 5.03
N MET A 5 3.02 -3.57 4.06
CA MET A 5 3.05 -3.98 2.65
C MET A 5 3.63 -2.86 1.79
N VAL A 6 4.46 -3.20 0.79
CA VAL A 6 4.98 -2.25 -0.20
C VAL A 6 4.55 -2.71 -1.59
N LEU A 7 4.14 -1.77 -2.44
CA LEU A 7 3.78 -2.00 -3.83
C LEU A 7 4.56 -1.05 -4.73
N LYS A 8 5.34 -1.61 -5.66
CA LYS A 8 5.98 -0.81 -6.71
C LYS A 8 4.98 -0.48 -7.81
N LEU A 9 4.94 0.79 -8.20
CA LEU A 9 4.09 1.23 -9.31
C LEU A 9 4.78 0.90 -10.63
N PHE A 10 4.62 -0.33 -11.13
CA PHE A 10 5.02 -0.61 -12.50
C PHE A 10 3.99 0.01 -13.45
N ALA A 11 4.45 0.90 -14.34
CA ALA A 11 3.62 1.46 -15.40
C ALA A 11 3.25 0.35 -16.41
N ILE A 12 2.18 -0.39 -16.13
CA ILE A 12 1.60 -1.34 -17.08
C ILE A 12 0.50 -0.62 -17.86
N LEU A 13 0.85 -0.09 -19.03
CA LEU A 13 -0.13 0.22 -20.08
C LEU A 13 -0.74 -1.10 -20.57
N SER A 14 -1.86 -1.55 -20.02
CA SER A 14 -2.67 -2.64 -20.57
C SER A 14 -4.13 -2.55 -20.11
N GLY A 15 -5.06 -2.72 -21.05
CA GLY A 15 -6.45 -2.30 -20.97
C GLY A 15 -7.42 -3.18 -20.17
N LEU A 16 -8.52 -2.51 -19.79
CA LEU A 16 -9.91 -2.96 -19.52
C LEU A 16 -10.17 -4.39 -19.01
N ALA A 17 -10.64 -4.48 -17.77
CA ALA A 17 -11.97 -5.01 -17.39
C ALA A 17 -12.20 -4.81 -15.88
N GLN A 18 -13.19 -3.98 -15.48
CA GLN A 18 -13.61 -3.86 -14.09
C GLN A 18 -14.95 -4.56 -13.90
N SER A 19 -15.02 -5.48 -12.95
CA SER A 19 -16.28 -6.05 -12.50
C SER A 19 -16.20 -6.43 -11.02
N SER A 20 -16.66 -5.54 -10.14
CA SER A 20 -17.44 -5.85 -8.91
C SER A 20 -18.01 -4.57 -8.27
N LEU A 21 -19.33 -4.33 -8.44
CA LEU A 21 -19.97 -3.00 -8.41
C LEU A 21 -20.47 -2.45 -7.05
N ALA A 22 -19.79 -2.67 -5.92
CA ALA A 22 -20.17 -1.93 -4.69
C ALA A 22 -19.02 -1.58 -3.76
N THR A 23 -18.05 -2.48 -3.60
CA THR A 23 -16.82 -2.22 -2.80
C THR A 23 -15.69 -1.67 -3.67
N GLU A 24 -15.75 -1.86 -5.00
CA GLU A 24 -14.76 -1.27 -5.90
C GLU A 24 -14.88 0.24 -6.01
N SER A 25 -16.07 0.84 -5.87
CA SER A 25 -16.22 2.28 -6.13
C SER A 25 -15.42 3.11 -5.13
N ASP A 26 -15.56 2.83 -3.84
CA ASP A 26 -14.88 3.54 -2.74
C ASP A 26 -13.36 3.34 -2.80
N TYR A 27 -12.91 2.09 -2.93
CA TYR A 27 -11.48 1.79 -3.11
C TYR A 27 -10.91 2.42 -4.39
N SER A 28 -11.64 2.38 -5.50
CA SER A 28 -11.19 2.98 -6.77
C SER A 28 -11.13 4.49 -6.69
N GLU A 29 -12.01 5.12 -5.91
CA GLU A 29 -12.01 6.55 -5.67
C GLU A 29 -10.79 6.97 -4.83
N VAL A 30 -10.48 6.22 -3.77
CA VAL A 30 -9.24 6.41 -3.00
C VAL A 30 -8.01 6.35 -3.93
N MET A 31 -7.92 5.32 -4.78
CA MET A 31 -6.79 5.16 -5.71
C MET A 31 -6.75 6.23 -6.80
N ARG A 32 -7.90 6.77 -7.23
CA ARG A 32 -7.98 7.85 -8.24
C ARG A 32 -7.56 9.20 -7.68
N ASN A 33 -7.84 9.44 -6.41
CA ASN A 33 -7.53 10.71 -5.74
C ASN A 33 -6.12 10.73 -5.17
N LEU A 34 -5.50 9.57 -4.95
CA LEU A 34 -4.13 9.47 -4.47
C LEU A 34 -3.13 9.92 -5.55
N LYS A 35 -2.35 10.95 -5.25
CA LYS A 35 -1.23 11.36 -6.08
C LYS A 35 -0.11 10.31 -5.97
N VAL A 36 0.33 9.83 -7.13
CA VAL A 36 1.40 8.84 -7.25
C VAL A 36 2.54 9.36 -8.10
N ASP A 37 3.74 8.88 -7.81
CA ASP A 37 4.93 9.12 -8.61
C ASP A 37 5.26 7.86 -9.43
N PRO A 38 5.53 7.97 -10.75
CA PRO A 38 5.88 6.83 -11.59
C PRO A 38 7.14 6.07 -11.15
N ASP A 39 8.11 6.77 -10.55
CA ASP A 39 9.35 6.19 -10.03
C ASP A 39 9.25 5.85 -8.53
N GLY A 40 8.07 6.09 -7.96
CA GLY A 40 7.76 5.91 -6.55
C GLY A 40 7.22 4.54 -6.17
N LEU A 41 6.68 4.48 -4.94
CA LEU A 41 6.03 3.29 -4.40
C LEU A 41 4.85 3.65 -3.50
N LEU A 42 3.98 2.67 -3.30
CA LEU A 42 2.93 2.73 -2.29
C LEU A 42 3.33 1.85 -1.10
N HIS A 43 3.13 2.35 0.11
CA HIS A 43 3.33 1.61 1.35
C HIS A 43 2.02 1.61 2.15
N VAL A 44 1.62 0.46 2.69
CA VAL A 44 0.49 0.35 3.60
C VAL A 44 0.98 -0.25 4.91
N ASP A 45 0.81 0.47 6.01
CA ASP A 45 1.19 -0.01 7.34
C ASP A 45 0.11 -0.86 8.02
N GLU A 46 0.43 -1.33 9.23
CA GLU A 46 -0.48 -2.12 10.08
C GLU A 46 -1.72 -1.34 10.55
N PHE A 47 -1.66 0.00 10.53
CA PHE A 47 -2.76 0.88 10.93
C PHE A 47 -3.69 1.25 9.76
N GLY A 48 -3.37 0.80 8.55
CA GLY A 48 -4.14 1.10 7.35
C GLY A 48 -3.85 2.49 6.78
N ILE A 49 -2.68 3.07 7.07
CA ILE A 49 -2.22 4.27 6.36
C ILE A 49 -1.53 3.84 5.08
N MET A 50 -2.07 4.27 3.95
CA MET A 50 -1.42 4.16 2.65
C MET A 50 -0.62 5.43 2.37
N ARG A 51 0.70 5.31 2.28
CA ARG A 51 1.61 6.39 1.90
C ARG A 51 2.05 6.22 0.44
N SER A 52 2.03 7.32 -0.30
CA SER A 52 2.60 7.43 -1.63
C SER A 52 3.95 8.13 -1.51
N LEU A 53 5.01 7.40 -1.88
CA LEU A 53 6.38 7.89 -1.82
C LEU A 53 6.89 8.15 -3.24
N ASP A 54 7.60 9.27 -3.45
CA ASP A 54 8.30 9.54 -4.72
C ASP A 54 9.58 8.71 -4.86
N GLY A 55 10.27 8.86 -6.00
CA GLY A 55 11.52 8.14 -6.29
C GLY A 55 12.67 8.43 -5.31
N ASP A 56 12.63 9.55 -4.58
CA ASP A 56 13.59 9.90 -3.54
C ASP A 56 13.17 9.35 -2.15
N GLY A 57 12.01 8.69 -2.07
CA GLY A 57 11.46 8.15 -0.84
C GLY A 57 10.78 9.20 0.04
N LYS A 58 10.38 10.34 -0.50
CA LYS A 58 9.59 11.34 0.23
C LYS A 58 8.11 11.04 0.10
N VAL A 59 7.36 11.15 1.20
CA VAL A 59 5.89 11.05 1.17
C VAL A 59 5.32 12.27 0.43
N ILE A 60 4.61 12.01 -0.67
CA ILE A 60 3.98 13.03 -1.51
C ILE A 60 2.45 13.04 -1.41
N ASP A 61 1.86 11.97 -0.89
CA ASP A 61 0.44 11.87 -0.57
C ASP A 61 0.13 10.70 0.37
N PHE A 62 -1.07 10.68 0.94
CA PHE A 62 -1.55 9.56 1.74
C PHE A 62 -3.06 9.37 1.68
N ALA A 63 -3.50 8.16 2.02
CA ALA A 63 -4.90 7.84 2.26
C ALA A 63 -5.06 7.01 3.53
N ARG A 64 -6.15 7.26 4.26
CA ARG A 64 -6.56 6.47 5.42
C ARG A 64 -7.49 5.36 4.93
N LEU A 65 -7.05 4.11 5.04
CA LEU A 65 -7.83 2.96 4.60
C LEU A 65 -8.66 2.42 5.76
N GLY A 66 -9.94 2.18 5.50
CA GLY A 66 -10.82 1.47 6.43
C GLY A 66 -10.76 -0.05 6.21
N PRO A 67 -11.44 -0.83 7.06
CA PRO A 67 -11.43 -2.30 6.96
C PRO A 67 -11.90 -2.83 5.59
N SER A 68 -12.88 -2.18 4.96
CA SER A 68 -13.36 -2.52 3.62
C SER A 68 -12.26 -2.35 2.56
N HIS A 69 -11.53 -1.24 2.59
CA HIS A 69 -10.42 -0.95 1.67
C HIS A 69 -9.27 -1.93 1.83
N LEU A 70 -8.89 -2.24 3.08
CA LEU A 70 -7.82 -3.19 3.39
C LEU A 70 -8.19 -4.60 2.93
N ASN A 71 -9.45 -5.01 3.10
CA ASN A 71 -9.93 -6.29 2.59
C ASN A 71 -9.88 -6.34 1.05
N THR A 72 -10.36 -5.31 0.36
CA THR A 72 -10.24 -5.22 -1.11
C THR A 72 -8.78 -5.27 -1.56
N LEU A 73 -7.87 -4.63 -0.84
CA LEU A 73 -6.44 -4.65 -1.14
C LEU A 73 -5.83 -6.04 -0.97
N ALA A 74 -6.15 -6.75 0.13
CA ALA A 74 -5.72 -8.13 0.34
C ALA A 74 -6.25 -9.07 -0.74
N GLN A 75 -7.49 -8.89 -1.19
CA GLN A 75 -8.11 -9.72 -2.23
C GLN A 75 -7.44 -9.59 -3.61
N ARG A 76 -6.68 -8.52 -3.85
CA ARG A 76 -5.91 -8.32 -5.10
C ARG A 76 -4.55 -9.00 -5.07
N ARG A 77 -4.17 -9.61 -3.95
CA ARG A 77 -2.91 -10.33 -3.78
C ARG A 77 -3.07 -11.83 -4.02
N PRO A 78 -1.96 -12.52 -4.35
CA PRO A 78 -1.90 -13.98 -4.33
C PRO A 78 -2.50 -14.55 -3.05
N GLU A 79 -3.10 -15.73 -3.15
CA GLU A 79 -3.74 -16.39 -2.00
C GLU A 79 -2.76 -16.61 -0.84
N GLU A 80 -1.50 -16.92 -1.15
CA GLU A 80 -0.41 -17.12 -0.18
C GLU A 80 -0.14 -15.89 0.69
N ASP A 81 -0.32 -14.68 0.15
CA ASP A 81 -0.12 -13.42 0.89
C ASP A 81 -1.41 -12.93 1.57
N ARG A 82 -2.57 -13.35 1.06
CA ARG A 82 -3.87 -12.81 1.45
C ARG A 82 -4.20 -13.04 2.92
N GLU A 83 -3.99 -14.25 3.43
CA GLU A 83 -4.28 -14.59 4.82
C GLU A 83 -3.41 -13.78 5.79
N GLU A 84 -2.12 -13.64 5.47
CA GLU A 84 -1.18 -12.86 6.29
C GLU A 84 -1.58 -11.37 6.31
N LEU A 85 -1.95 -10.81 5.16
CA LEU A 85 -2.40 -9.41 5.06
C LEU A 85 -3.71 -9.16 5.82
N LEU A 86 -4.69 -10.07 5.73
CA LEU A 86 -5.93 -9.97 6.48
C LEU A 86 -5.69 -10.10 7.99
N ALA A 87 -4.81 -11.01 8.41
CA ALA A 87 -4.43 -11.15 9.81
C ALA A 87 -3.75 -9.87 10.33
N MET A 88 -2.80 -9.32 9.56
CA MET A 88 -2.11 -8.07 9.85
C MET A 88 -3.08 -6.89 10.03
N TRP A 89 -4.08 -6.77 9.16
CA TRP A 89 -5.02 -5.64 9.16
C TRP A 89 -6.28 -5.84 10.01
N SER A 90 -6.43 -6.99 10.67
CA SER A 90 -7.63 -7.32 11.45
C SER A 90 -7.94 -6.34 12.58
N GLY A 91 -6.92 -5.62 13.07
CA GLY A 91 -7.04 -4.57 14.10
C GLY A 91 -6.57 -3.19 13.64
N ALA A 92 -6.49 -2.94 12.32
CA ALA A 92 -6.03 -1.67 11.79
C ALA A 92 -6.97 -0.52 12.23
N ASP A 93 -6.40 0.47 12.92
CA ASP A 93 -7.08 1.70 13.28
C ASP A 93 -6.24 2.90 12.84
N HIS A 94 -6.65 3.51 11.73
CA HIS A 94 -5.94 4.64 11.16
C HIS A 94 -5.95 5.88 12.08
N THR A 95 -6.91 5.99 13.01
CA THR A 95 -7.02 7.16 13.90
C THR A 95 -5.88 7.24 14.91
N MET A 96 -5.13 6.15 15.09
CA MET A 96 -3.97 6.08 15.99
C MET A 96 -2.69 6.70 15.41
N VAL A 97 -2.71 7.13 14.14
CA VAL A 97 -1.55 7.74 13.48
C VAL A 97 -1.83 9.21 13.19
N ASP A 98 -1.02 10.08 13.79
CA ASP A 98 -1.06 11.53 13.59
C ASP A 98 -0.56 11.92 12.19
N ASP A 99 -1.17 12.94 11.60
CA ASP A 99 -0.83 13.41 10.24
C ASP A 99 0.67 13.75 10.10
N GLU A 100 1.30 14.29 11.15
CA GLU A 100 2.73 14.60 11.12
C GLU A 100 3.60 13.35 10.92
N GLU A 101 3.26 12.23 11.57
CA GLU A 101 3.96 10.95 11.39
C GLU A 101 3.58 10.25 10.08
N ILE A 102 2.44 10.59 9.49
CA ILE A 102 2.09 10.13 8.14
C ILE A 102 3.00 10.79 7.11
N TRP A 103 3.12 12.12 7.16
CA TRP A 103 3.95 12.90 6.23
C TRP A 103 5.45 12.76 6.49
N ASN A 104 5.84 12.61 7.76
CA ASN A 104 7.23 12.50 8.21
C ASN A 104 7.41 11.21 9.02
N PRO A 105 7.32 10.03 8.37
CA PRO A 105 7.49 8.76 9.05
C PRO A 105 8.88 8.68 9.70
N SER A 106 8.93 8.10 10.90
CA SER A 106 10.21 7.89 11.59
C SER A 106 11.20 7.07 10.76
N GLU A 107 12.50 7.25 11.02
CA GLU A 107 13.54 6.50 10.30
C GLU A 107 13.38 4.97 10.41
N ASN A 108 12.76 4.48 11.48
CA ASN A 108 12.45 3.06 11.63
C ASN A 108 11.40 2.59 10.59
N ILE A 109 10.34 3.38 10.40
CA ILE A 109 9.33 3.12 9.36
C ILE A 109 9.99 3.21 7.99
N MET A 110 10.78 4.25 7.74
CA MET A 110 11.49 4.43 6.48
C MET A 110 12.48 3.30 6.17
N ALA A 111 13.22 2.82 7.17
CA ALA A 111 14.10 1.67 7.01
C ALA A 111 13.32 0.41 6.62
N SER A 112 12.18 0.17 7.27
CA SER A 112 11.30 -0.97 6.97
C SER A 112 10.73 -0.90 5.55
N ILE A 113 10.34 0.30 5.08
CA ILE A 113 9.87 0.52 3.71
C ILE A 113 10.99 0.20 2.70
N ARG A 114 12.20 0.71 2.93
CA ARG A 114 13.36 0.47 2.05
C ARG A 114 13.72 -1.01 1.96
N GLU A 115 13.73 -1.71 3.08
CA GLU A 115 13.99 -3.16 3.13
C GLU A 115 12.95 -3.93 2.29
N ARG A 116 11.65 -3.66 2.51
CA ARG A 116 10.55 -4.29 1.76
C ARG A 116 10.60 -3.96 0.27
N ALA A 117 10.93 -2.72 -0.10
CA ALA A 117 11.07 -2.29 -1.49
C ALA A 117 12.22 -3.00 -2.23
N ALA A 118 13.30 -3.34 -1.52
CA ALA A 118 14.42 -4.11 -2.07
C ALA A 118 14.02 -5.57 -2.37
N VAL A 119 13.14 -6.16 -1.56
CA VAL A 119 12.62 -7.52 -1.76
C VAL A 119 11.69 -7.58 -2.97
N GLU A 120 10.74 -6.64 -3.08
CA GLU A 120 9.83 -6.50 -4.24
C GLU A 120 10.58 -6.29 -5.57
N GLY A 121 11.71 -5.58 -5.55
CA GLY A 121 12.58 -5.41 -6.73
C GLY A 121 13.35 -6.66 -7.15
N SER A 122 13.50 -7.63 -6.25
CA SER A 122 14.28 -8.85 -6.50
C SER A 122 13.43 -10.02 -7.00
N SER A 123 12.10 -9.89 -7.06
CA SER A 123 11.20 -10.94 -7.56
C SER A 123 11.23 -11.12 -9.10
N LYS A 124 12.33 -10.71 -9.74
CA LYS A 124 12.62 -10.91 -11.17
C LYS A 124 13.85 -11.78 -11.40
N VAL A 125 14.10 -12.78 -10.55
CA VAL A 125 14.95 -13.93 -10.91
C VAL A 125 14.42 -15.19 -10.23
N ARG A 126 13.57 -15.93 -10.91
CA ARG A 126 13.48 -17.39 -10.73
C ARG A 126 13.23 -18.02 -12.09
N THR A 127 14.33 -18.23 -12.81
CA THR A 127 14.48 -19.24 -13.88
C THR A 127 14.11 -20.62 -13.37
#